data_AF-A0A9P4X6Y2-F1
#
_entry.id   AF-A0A9P4X6Y2-F1
#
_cell.length_a   1.000
_cell.length_b   1.000
_cell.length_c   1.000
_cell.angle_alpha   90.00
_cell.angle_beta   90.00
_cell.angle_gamma   90.00
#
_symmetry.space_group_name_H-M   'P 1'
#
loop_
_entity.id
_entity.type
_entity.pdbx_description
1 polymer ?
#
loop_
_entity_poly.entity_id
_entity_poly.type
_entity_poly.pdbx_seq_one_letter_code
_entity_poly.pdbx_strand_id
1 'polypeptide(L)'
;MASSGRSSRWDELPDEIVLQILSYLDPLHITRLQLVSRKLQKLCLDDELWKRRCFEESPWYQYLKNRRRLVSSSESEDQPRDGTALGNPEASGSTSADGPRTIVDGEKNSVESSKPQRRSQRWQELQDMANWDPTFPNERVSWYSEYIQRNGPTCVNWLQTPRIRDRGYEAMMEARGLELYYPYDGNDGVGAMLAVSPLDDGSICLWDVKGTRGKAGSILATSKSDILFIDGPGSINTRRSKRVDTGVTECVSVDNHRHRAYFAVQSHLIEIDLERLEVVSRESFEWSITALSKIQTDVPLTVGTSLGIHLHDFRARARVTQAAVEQVDQNDIFKSIFDPTPLLPYASLSQPTPVSIIHLPLRGSPDLVSNDIYVGGRFSNILHYDRRKFPVIMDSIYSGATINSMAAMPHPFSSLDSEVRRHGELSTEQVTKSKANGEGWTLIAGGTYKSKGSLEIFGLTQAVADPVGREMMQNSTMKNRQTAASASILSVANHGTKIVFSDGAGSIKWFERDGLTECRRLRIGHCEGDDAPSLFASMSAAGELARKIVSTKSREGPDRPNDDNVLFWTGERLGMVSFTPTPLYQSKDFDEELDLDTAAEEEERQRYAEQMREALDRQADEVRFMNTFGQGGLME
;
A
#
# COMPACT_ATOMS: atom_id res chain seq x y z
N MET A 1 0.81 47.98 -31.43
CA MET A 1 0.12 47.16 -32.45
C MET A 1 0.73 45.77 -32.41
N ALA A 2 0.08 44.84 -31.72
CA ALA A 2 0.54 43.47 -31.56
C ALA A 2 0.13 42.65 -32.79
N SER A 3 1.09 41.96 -33.40
CA SER A 3 0.87 41.04 -34.51
C SER A 3 -0.05 39.90 -34.07
N SER A 4 -1.16 39.71 -34.79
CA SER A 4 -2.06 38.56 -34.68
C SER A 4 -1.30 37.26 -34.94
N GLY A 5 -1.05 36.48 -33.89
CA GLY A 5 -0.51 35.12 -33.99
C GLY A 5 -1.47 34.24 -34.79
N ARG A 6 -0.96 33.55 -35.82
CA ARG A 6 -1.70 32.55 -36.58
C ARG A 6 -2.17 31.46 -35.62
N SER A 7 -3.49 31.26 -35.49
CA SER A 7 -4.06 30.06 -34.88
C SER A 7 -3.51 28.84 -35.61
N SER A 8 -3.04 27.84 -34.88
CA SER A 8 -2.62 26.59 -35.50
C SER A 8 -3.88 25.89 -36.02
N ARG A 9 -3.86 25.30 -37.22
CA ARG A 9 -5.02 24.59 -37.81
C ARG A 9 -5.62 23.49 -36.90
N TRP A 10 -4.85 23.03 -35.91
CA TRP A 10 -5.29 22.10 -34.88
C TRP A 10 -6.31 22.68 -33.90
N ASP A 11 -6.28 23.99 -33.65
CA ASP A 11 -7.22 24.67 -32.77
C ASP A 11 -8.63 24.74 -33.39
N GLU A 12 -8.72 24.65 -34.73
CA GLU A 12 -9.97 24.68 -35.51
C GLU A 12 -10.69 23.32 -35.59
N LEU A 13 -10.00 22.21 -35.28
CA LEU A 13 -10.62 20.88 -35.30
C LEU A 13 -11.57 20.68 -34.10
N PRO A 14 -12.73 20.02 -34.27
CA PRO A 14 -13.57 19.61 -33.15
C PRO A 14 -12.82 18.67 -32.18
N ASP A 15 -13.11 18.80 -30.90
CA ASP A 15 -12.44 18.06 -29.84
C ASP A 15 -12.60 16.54 -30.00
N GLU A 16 -13.75 16.09 -30.52
CA GLU A 16 -14.04 14.68 -30.77
C GLU A 16 -13.13 14.07 -31.84
N ILE A 17 -12.81 14.84 -32.89
CA ILE A 17 -11.91 14.40 -33.96
C ILE A 17 -10.49 14.32 -33.43
N VAL A 18 -10.08 15.30 -32.62
CA VAL A 18 -8.76 15.28 -31.98
C VAL A 18 -8.64 14.09 -31.04
N LEU A 19 -9.62 13.82 -30.18
CA LEU A 19 -9.63 12.64 -29.30
C LEU A 19 -9.57 11.33 -30.09
N GLN A 20 -10.30 11.25 -31.22
CA GLN A 20 -10.22 10.08 -32.09
C GLN A 20 -8.81 9.91 -32.68
N ILE A 21 -8.14 10.99 -33.11
CA ILE A 21 -6.75 10.94 -33.57
C ILE A 21 -5.83 10.49 -32.45
N LEU A 22 -5.97 11.07 -31.25
CA LEU A 22 -5.17 10.71 -30.06
C LEU A 22 -5.31 9.22 -29.70
N SER A 23 -6.48 8.62 -29.91
CA SER A 23 -6.69 7.17 -29.64
C SER A 23 -5.83 6.23 -30.50
N TYR A 24 -5.29 6.71 -31.63
CA TYR A 24 -4.37 5.94 -32.48
C TYR A 24 -2.89 6.16 -32.14
N LEU A 25 -2.57 7.11 -31.27
CA LEU A 25 -1.19 7.44 -30.91
C LEU A 25 -0.72 6.63 -29.70
N ASP A 26 0.56 6.27 -29.71
CA ASP A 26 1.20 5.66 -28.55
C ASP A 26 1.23 6.63 -27.35
N PRO A 27 1.18 6.12 -26.11
CA PRO A 27 1.23 6.94 -24.89
C PRO A 27 2.37 7.96 -24.87
N LEU A 28 3.55 7.59 -25.37
CA LEU A 28 4.72 8.48 -25.46
C LEU A 28 4.47 9.70 -26.37
N HIS A 29 3.72 9.53 -27.46
CA HIS A 29 3.38 10.61 -28.37
C HIS A 29 2.30 11.52 -27.77
N ILE A 30 1.33 10.94 -27.06
CA ILE A 30 0.27 11.68 -26.36
C ILE A 30 0.88 12.59 -25.29
N THR A 31 1.83 12.10 -24.49
CA THR A 31 2.48 12.92 -23.46
C THR A 31 3.30 14.07 -24.04
N ARG A 32 3.98 13.86 -25.19
CA ARG A 32 4.69 14.94 -25.90
C ARG A 32 3.73 16.01 -26.44
N LEU A 33 2.55 15.62 -26.92
CA LEU A 33 1.54 16.55 -27.43
C LEU A 33 0.96 17.47 -26.34
N GLN A 34 0.98 17.04 -25.08
CA GLN A 34 0.57 17.89 -23.95
C GLN A 34 1.39 19.19 -23.86
N LEU A 35 2.63 19.20 -24.35
CA LEU A 35 3.53 20.36 -24.28
C LEU A 35 3.30 21.37 -25.42
N VAL A 36 2.47 21.04 -26.41
CA VAL A 36 2.34 21.82 -27.65
C VAL A 36 1.29 22.93 -27.55
N SER A 37 0.13 22.65 -26.96
CA SER A 37 -0.98 23.61 -26.82
C SER A 37 -1.80 23.31 -25.56
N ARG A 38 -2.40 24.32 -24.92
CA ARG A 38 -3.30 24.14 -23.78
C ARG A 38 -4.54 23.31 -24.13
N LYS A 39 -5.04 23.44 -25.37
CA LYS A 39 -6.18 22.63 -25.86
C LYS A 39 -5.79 21.15 -25.93
N LEU A 40 -4.65 20.86 -26.56
CA LEU A 40 -4.11 19.51 -26.64
C LEU A 40 -3.74 18.95 -25.27
N GLN A 41 -3.18 19.76 -24.37
CA GLN A 41 -2.91 19.36 -22.99
C GLN A 41 -4.17 18.83 -22.30
N LYS A 42 -5.30 19.55 -22.41
CA LYS A 42 -6.58 19.13 -21.83
C LYS A 42 -7.09 17.82 -22.43
N LEU A 43 -7.06 17.70 -23.77
CA LEU A 43 -7.56 16.50 -24.47
C LEU A 43 -6.64 15.28 -24.28
N CYS A 44 -5.33 15.49 -24.18
CA CYS A 44 -4.36 14.43 -23.89
C CYS A 44 -4.36 13.99 -22.42
N LEU A 45 -5.08 14.69 -21.53
CA LEU A 45 -5.32 14.31 -20.14
C LEU A 45 -6.77 13.84 -19.92
N ASP A 46 -7.50 13.52 -21.00
CA ASP A 46 -8.86 13.01 -20.93
C ASP A 46 -8.92 11.65 -20.23
N ASP A 47 -9.80 11.53 -19.24
CA ASP A 47 -9.91 10.35 -18.38
C ASP A 47 -10.42 9.12 -19.14
N GLU A 48 -11.34 9.27 -20.09
CA GLU A 48 -11.89 8.15 -20.86
C GLU A 48 -10.84 7.57 -21.81
N LEU A 49 -9.97 8.42 -22.39
CA LEU A 49 -8.85 7.98 -23.20
C LEU A 49 -7.88 7.10 -22.38
N TRP A 50 -7.46 7.55 -21.20
CA TRP A 50 -6.52 6.80 -20.36
C TRP A 50 -7.16 5.56 -19.72
N LYS A 51 -8.44 5.63 -19.34
CA LYS A 51 -9.21 4.47 -18.88
C LYS A 51 -9.25 3.36 -19.91
N ARG A 52 -9.52 3.70 -21.17
CA ARG A 52 -9.52 2.74 -22.28
C ARG A 52 -8.14 2.10 -22.48
N ARG A 53 -7.06 2.89 -22.38
CA ARG A 53 -5.69 2.37 -22.45
C ARG A 53 -5.37 1.40 -21.31
N CYS A 54 -5.72 1.76 -20.07
CA CYS A 54 -5.58 0.87 -18.92
C CYS A 54 -6.35 -0.44 -19.11
N PHE A 55 -7.56 -0.39 -19.69
CA PHE A 55 -8.35 -1.57 -20.02
C PHE A 55 -7.67 -2.46 -21.06
N GLU A 56 -7.25 -1.88 -22.19
CA GLU A 56 -6.62 -2.60 -23.32
C GLU A 56 -5.33 -3.34 -22.91
N GLU A 57 -4.54 -2.71 -22.04
CA GLU A 57 -3.28 -3.26 -21.51
C GLU A 57 -3.47 -4.10 -20.24
N SER A 58 -4.69 -4.19 -19.69
CA SER A 58 -4.92 -4.90 -18.42
C SER A 58 -4.67 -6.40 -18.54
N PRO A 59 -4.01 -7.02 -17.53
CA PRO A 59 -3.88 -8.49 -17.45
C PRO A 59 -5.24 -9.19 -17.45
N TRP A 60 -6.25 -8.55 -16.84
CA TRP A 60 -7.65 -9.00 -16.85
C TRP A 60 -8.17 -9.22 -18.27
N TYR A 61 -8.01 -8.22 -19.15
CA TYR A 61 -8.57 -8.28 -20.50
C TYR A 61 -7.79 -9.26 -21.39
N GLN A 62 -6.48 -9.34 -21.21
CA GLN A 62 -5.65 -10.34 -21.87
C GLN A 62 -6.06 -11.76 -21.49
N TYR A 63 -6.30 -12.02 -20.20
CA TYR A 63 -6.80 -13.32 -19.73
C TYR A 63 -8.18 -13.65 -20.33
N LEU A 64 -9.10 -12.68 -20.33
CA LEU A 64 -10.43 -12.84 -20.92
C LEU A 64 -10.36 -13.19 -22.42
N LYS A 65 -9.55 -12.46 -23.19
CA LYS A 65 -9.32 -12.72 -24.62
C LYS A 65 -8.74 -14.11 -24.86
N ASN A 66 -7.72 -14.49 -24.09
CA ASN A 66 -7.09 -15.80 -24.21
C ASN A 66 -8.09 -16.92 -23.93
N ARG A 67 -8.88 -16.83 -22.86
CA ARG A 67 -9.91 -17.83 -22.55
C ARG A 67 -10.94 -17.98 -23.67
N ARG A 68 -11.45 -16.87 -24.21
CA ARG A 68 -12.42 -16.90 -25.31
C ARG A 68 -11.82 -17.52 -26.59
N ARG A 69 -10.54 -17.26 -26.87
CA ARG A 69 -9.82 -17.90 -27.99
C ARG A 69 -9.77 -19.42 -27.82
N LEU A 70 -9.43 -19.92 -26.62
CA LEU A 70 -9.39 -21.36 -26.35
C LEU A 70 -10.76 -22.03 -26.55
N VAL A 71 -11.84 -21.40 -26.07
CA VAL A 71 -13.21 -21.93 -26.23
C VAL A 71 -13.62 -21.94 -27.70
N SER A 72 -13.32 -20.87 -28.44
CA SER A 72 -13.63 -20.81 -29.87
C SER A 72 -12.85 -21.83 -30.72
N SER A 73 -11.65 -22.23 -30.29
CA SER A 73 -10.88 -23.28 -30.99
C SER A 73 -11.41 -24.69 -30.70
N SER A 74 -11.98 -24.94 -29.51
CA SER A 74 -12.59 -26.24 -29.19
C SER A 74 -13.91 -26.48 -29.93
N GLU A 75 -14.70 -25.43 -30.17
CA GLU A 75 -15.97 -25.56 -30.92
C GLU A 75 -15.76 -25.84 -32.42
N SER A 76 -14.56 -25.59 -32.97
CA SER A 76 -14.22 -25.89 -34.36
C SER A 76 -13.75 -27.33 -34.64
N GLU A 77 -13.51 -28.15 -33.60
CA GLU A 77 -13.09 -29.56 -33.76
C GLU A 77 -14.25 -30.56 -33.69
N ASP A 78 -15.44 -30.17 -33.19
CA ASP A 78 -16.65 -31.01 -33.18
C ASP A 78 -17.46 -30.89 -34.49
N GLN A 79 -16.82 -31.16 -35.62
CA GLN A 79 -17.57 -31.63 -36.80
C GLN A 79 -17.77 -33.15 -36.67
N PRO A 80 -19.00 -33.67 -36.75
CA PRO A 80 -19.22 -35.10 -36.74
C PRO A 80 -18.57 -35.70 -37.99
N ARG A 81 -17.54 -36.52 -37.79
CA ARG A 81 -16.99 -37.39 -38.83
C ARG A 81 -18.07 -38.42 -39.17
N ASP A 82 -18.86 -38.14 -40.19
CA ASP A 82 -19.74 -39.14 -40.81
C ASP A 82 -18.86 -40.29 -41.34
N GLY A 83 -18.95 -41.41 -40.63
CA GLY A 83 -18.34 -42.67 -40.98
C GLY A 83 -19.00 -43.25 -42.23
N THR A 84 -18.18 -43.50 -43.23
CA THR A 84 -18.48 -44.33 -44.40
C THR A 84 -19.01 -45.71 -44.01
N ALA A 85 -20.22 -46.07 -44.45
CA ALA A 85 -20.66 -47.45 -44.57
C ALA A 85 -21.62 -47.65 -45.76
N LEU A 86 -21.12 -48.42 -46.74
CA LEU A 86 -21.83 -49.41 -47.57
C LEU A 86 -22.99 -48.96 -48.50
N GLY A 87 -22.62 -48.78 -49.78
CA GLY A 87 -23.11 -49.53 -50.93
C GLY A 87 -24.61 -49.76 -51.14
N ASN A 88 -25.14 -49.18 -52.22
CA ASN A 88 -25.96 -49.90 -53.21
C ASN A 88 -25.95 -49.15 -54.56
N PRO A 89 -25.78 -49.85 -55.70
CA PRO A 89 -25.83 -49.26 -57.04
C PRO A 89 -27.24 -49.35 -57.65
N GLU A 90 -27.40 -48.72 -58.82
CA GLU A 90 -28.52 -48.81 -59.78
C GLU A 90 -29.56 -47.68 -59.75
N ALA A 91 -29.46 -46.77 -60.73
CA ALA A 91 -30.43 -46.66 -61.84
C ALA A 91 -30.16 -45.38 -62.68
N SER A 92 -29.57 -45.60 -63.85
CA SER A 92 -29.90 -45.01 -65.17
C SER A 92 -30.58 -43.63 -65.27
N GLY A 93 -30.01 -42.75 -66.11
CA GLY A 93 -30.82 -41.73 -66.81
C GLY A 93 -30.05 -40.54 -67.40
N SER A 94 -29.58 -40.69 -68.63
CA SER A 94 -28.95 -39.68 -69.50
C SER A 94 -29.76 -38.39 -69.71
N THR A 95 -29.09 -37.24 -69.88
CA THR A 95 -29.01 -36.50 -71.16
C THR A 95 -28.20 -35.20 -71.04
N SER A 96 -27.35 -34.98 -72.03
CA SER A 96 -26.53 -33.79 -72.28
C SER A 96 -27.36 -32.67 -72.91
N ALA A 97 -27.06 -31.40 -72.60
CA ALA A 97 -27.16 -30.29 -73.55
C ALA A 97 -26.40 -29.06 -73.04
N ASP A 98 -25.84 -28.34 -74.00
CA ASP A 98 -24.67 -27.48 -73.94
C ASP A 98 -25.05 -25.98 -74.04
N GLY A 99 -24.41 -25.14 -73.21
CA GLY A 99 -24.20 -23.68 -73.33
C GLY A 99 -25.38 -22.69 -73.26
N PRO A 100 -25.12 -21.36 -73.17
CA PRO A 100 -23.83 -20.70 -72.92
C PRO A 100 -23.84 -19.65 -71.78
N ARG A 101 -22.62 -19.34 -71.38
CA ARG A 101 -22.17 -18.29 -70.46
C ARG A 101 -22.79 -16.92 -70.75
N THR A 102 -23.34 -16.29 -69.72
CA THR A 102 -23.40 -14.83 -69.58
C THR A 102 -22.64 -14.42 -68.33
N ILE A 103 -21.43 -13.91 -68.57
CA ILE A 103 -20.68 -13.09 -67.63
C ILE A 103 -21.39 -11.75 -67.60
N VAL A 104 -22.00 -11.41 -66.47
CA VAL A 104 -22.40 -10.03 -66.16
C VAL A 104 -21.86 -9.73 -64.77
N ASP A 105 -21.02 -8.71 -64.75
CA ASP A 105 -20.38 -8.11 -63.59
C ASP A 105 -21.37 -7.82 -62.45
N GLY A 106 -20.96 -8.22 -61.26
CA GLY A 106 -21.67 -8.00 -60.01
C GLY A 106 -20.70 -7.74 -58.86
N GLU A 107 -19.68 -6.92 -59.09
CA GLU A 107 -19.00 -6.21 -58.01
C GLU A 107 -20.02 -5.35 -57.26
N LYS A 108 -20.34 -5.77 -56.03
CA LYS A 108 -20.68 -4.97 -54.84
C LYS A 108 -21.55 -5.83 -53.91
N ASN A 109 -20.93 -6.60 -53.01
CA ASN A 109 -21.60 -7.12 -51.81
C ASN A 109 -20.59 -7.56 -50.72
N SER A 110 -19.54 -6.76 -50.48
CA SER A 110 -18.60 -6.99 -49.36
C SER A 110 -18.69 -5.94 -48.24
N VAL A 111 -19.57 -4.93 -48.37
CA VAL A 111 -19.66 -3.83 -47.40
C VAL A 111 -20.75 -4.04 -46.33
N GLU A 112 -21.72 -4.92 -46.55
CA GLU A 112 -22.85 -5.12 -45.61
C GLU A 112 -22.63 -6.21 -44.55
N SER A 113 -21.83 -7.25 -44.83
CA SER A 113 -21.55 -8.32 -43.85
C SER A 113 -20.66 -7.86 -42.68
N SER A 114 -19.87 -6.80 -42.85
CA SER A 114 -18.94 -6.28 -41.83
C SER A 114 -19.59 -5.35 -40.79
N LYS A 115 -20.74 -4.74 -41.09
CA LYS A 115 -21.44 -3.80 -40.20
C LYS A 115 -22.03 -4.47 -38.94
N PRO A 116 -22.76 -5.60 -39.02
CA PRO A 116 -23.29 -6.26 -37.82
C PRO A 116 -22.17 -6.84 -36.95
N GLN A 117 -21.09 -7.36 -37.55
CA GLN A 117 -19.95 -7.91 -36.83
C GLN A 117 -19.17 -6.83 -36.06
N ARG A 118 -18.90 -5.67 -36.68
CA ARG A 118 -18.27 -4.52 -36.00
C ARG A 118 -19.14 -3.94 -34.88
N ARG A 119 -20.47 -3.92 -35.07
CA ARG A 119 -21.40 -3.47 -34.03
C ARG A 119 -21.42 -4.43 -32.85
N SER A 120 -21.43 -5.74 -33.11
CA SER A 120 -21.34 -6.78 -32.07
C SER A 120 -20.04 -6.69 -31.27
N GLN A 121 -18.90 -6.56 -31.96
CA GLN A 121 -17.59 -6.39 -31.32
C GLN A 121 -17.53 -5.14 -30.43
N ARG A 122 -18.04 -4.00 -30.91
CA ARG A 122 -18.06 -2.76 -30.13
C ARG A 122 -18.96 -2.88 -28.89
N TRP A 123 -20.11 -3.54 -28.99
CA TRP A 123 -20.97 -3.81 -27.83
C TRP A 123 -20.29 -4.72 -26.81
N GLN A 124 -19.59 -5.75 -27.28
CA GLN A 124 -18.83 -6.66 -26.44
C GLN A 124 -17.68 -5.95 -25.72
N GLU A 125 -16.93 -5.09 -26.42
CA GLU A 125 -15.87 -4.28 -25.81
C GLU A 125 -16.41 -3.32 -24.73
N LEU A 126 -17.57 -2.69 -24.97
CA LEU A 126 -18.23 -1.84 -23.98
C LEU A 126 -18.66 -2.64 -22.75
N GLN A 127 -19.17 -3.85 -22.94
CA GLN A 127 -19.54 -4.75 -21.86
C GLN A 127 -18.29 -5.19 -21.08
N ASP A 128 -17.24 -5.63 -21.76
CA ASP A 128 -15.99 -6.07 -21.13
C ASP A 128 -15.35 -4.92 -20.34
N MET A 129 -15.34 -3.71 -20.88
CA MET A 129 -14.81 -2.52 -20.20
C MET A 129 -15.61 -2.18 -18.94
N ALA A 130 -16.95 -2.29 -18.98
CA ALA A 130 -17.79 -2.13 -17.78
C ALA A 130 -17.50 -3.23 -16.75
N ASN A 131 -17.32 -4.48 -17.17
CA ASN A 131 -16.99 -5.59 -16.28
C ASN A 131 -15.64 -5.40 -15.59
N TRP A 132 -14.62 -4.89 -16.30
CA TRP A 132 -13.31 -4.59 -15.73
C TRP A 132 -13.30 -3.39 -14.79
N ASP A 133 -14.07 -2.34 -15.11
CA ASP A 133 -13.98 -1.02 -14.44
C ASP A 133 -13.95 -1.13 -12.90
N PRO A 134 -12.83 -0.80 -12.23
CA PRO A 134 -12.69 -0.91 -10.78
C PRO A 134 -13.30 0.26 -9.99
N THR A 135 -13.76 1.32 -10.68
CA THR A 135 -14.24 2.56 -10.03
C THR A 135 -15.60 2.36 -9.37
N PHE A 136 -15.80 2.97 -8.21
CA PHE A 136 -17.12 3.06 -7.57
C PHE A 136 -17.81 4.39 -7.85
N PRO A 137 -19.15 4.47 -7.67
CA PRO A 137 -19.87 5.74 -7.80
C PRO A 137 -19.30 6.79 -6.84
N ASN A 138 -19.11 8.01 -7.35
CA ASN A 138 -18.53 9.16 -6.64
C ASN A 138 -17.02 9.08 -6.33
N GLU A 139 -16.35 8.00 -6.73
CA GLU A 139 -14.89 7.92 -6.62
C GLU A 139 -14.23 8.78 -7.71
N ARG A 140 -13.38 9.73 -7.30
CA ARG A 140 -12.58 10.54 -8.23
C ARG A 140 -11.28 9.82 -8.53
N VAL A 141 -11.06 9.50 -9.79
CA VAL A 141 -9.88 8.78 -10.26
C VAL A 141 -9.29 9.51 -11.46
N SER A 142 -8.04 9.95 -11.34
CA SER A 142 -7.25 10.38 -12.50
C SER A 142 -6.73 9.14 -13.22
N TRP A 143 -7.28 8.87 -14.40
CA TRP A 143 -6.89 7.68 -15.17
C TRP A 143 -5.49 7.81 -15.77
N TYR A 144 -5.02 9.04 -15.99
CA TYR A 144 -3.64 9.29 -16.38
C TYR A 144 -2.65 8.85 -15.30
N SER A 145 -2.89 9.21 -14.03
CA SER A 145 -2.06 8.75 -12.90
C SER A 145 -2.13 7.23 -12.72
N GLU A 146 -3.33 6.64 -12.85
CA GLU A 146 -3.51 5.18 -12.83
C GLU A 146 -2.73 4.47 -13.94
N TYR A 147 -2.69 5.04 -15.14
CA TYR A 147 -1.90 4.50 -16.25
C TYR A 147 -0.40 4.51 -15.93
N ILE A 148 0.12 5.61 -15.36
CA ILE A 148 1.52 5.70 -14.90
C ILE A 148 1.78 4.63 -13.82
N GLN A 149 0.89 4.48 -12.85
CA GLN A 149 1.04 3.50 -11.78
C GLN A 149 0.98 2.04 -12.25
N ARG A 150 0.22 1.76 -13.31
CA ARG A 150 0.09 0.40 -13.88
C ARG A 150 1.24 0.05 -14.82
N ASN A 151 1.63 0.99 -15.69
CA ASN A 151 2.50 0.72 -16.83
C ASN A 151 3.82 1.52 -16.83
N GLY A 152 3.85 2.68 -16.16
CA GLY A 152 5.04 3.52 -16.06
C GLY A 152 6.16 2.84 -15.27
N PRO A 153 7.43 3.18 -15.46
CA PRO A 153 8.56 2.59 -14.72
C PRO A 153 8.46 2.88 -13.22
N THR A 154 9.08 2.04 -12.39
CA THR A 154 9.09 2.16 -10.93
C THR A 154 10.51 2.13 -10.38
N CYS A 155 10.76 2.92 -9.35
CA CYS A 155 12.01 2.90 -8.60
C CYS A 155 11.75 2.90 -7.09
N VAL A 156 12.74 2.40 -6.34
CA VAL A 156 12.75 2.41 -4.87
C VAL A 156 13.71 3.51 -4.43
N ASN A 157 13.22 4.42 -3.59
CA ASN A 157 13.98 5.55 -3.05
C ASN A 157 14.11 5.38 -1.54
N TRP A 158 15.32 5.39 -1.01
CA TRP A 158 15.57 5.26 0.43
C TRP A 158 15.64 6.64 1.08
N LEU A 159 14.80 6.86 2.09
CA LEU A 159 14.81 8.13 2.84
C LEU A 159 16.13 8.26 3.61
N GLN A 160 16.48 9.49 3.97
CA GLN A 160 17.70 9.77 4.73
C GLN A 160 17.75 8.96 6.02
N THR A 161 18.84 8.23 6.19
CA THR A 161 19.08 7.41 7.38
C THR A 161 19.47 8.29 8.57
N PRO A 162 18.79 8.21 9.71
CA PRO A 162 19.19 8.94 10.92
C PRO A 162 20.50 8.37 11.48
N ARG A 163 21.42 9.25 11.86
CA ARG A 163 22.73 8.89 12.43
C ARG A 163 22.93 9.55 13.78
N ILE A 164 23.58 8.84 14.70
CA ILE A 164 24.04 9.40 15.98
C ILE A 164 25.56 9.57 15.93
N ARG A 165 26.03 10.78 16.23
CA ARG A 165 27.45 11.10 16.39
C ARG A 165 27.82 10.97 17.86
N ASP A 166 28.49 9.88 18.24
CA ASP A 166 29.05 9.73 19.60
C ASP A 166 30.57 9.54 19.52
N ARG A 167 31.32 10.47 20.12
CA ARG A 167 32.79 10.42 20.28
C ARG A 167 33.58 10.05 19.01
N GLY A 168 33.14 10.52 17.84
CA GLY A 168 33.81 10.30 16.56
C GLY A 168 33.44 9.01 15.83
N TYR A 169 32.49 8.24 16.35
CA TYR A 169 31.83 7.15 15.61
C TYR A 169 30.41 7.59 15.21
N GLU A 170 30.11 7.51 13.91
CA GLU A 170 28.74 7.62 13.40
C GLU A 170 28.10 6.23 13.39
N ALA A 171 27.07 6.04 14.21
CA ALA A 171 26.25 4.85 14.16
C ALA A 171 24.91 5.16 13.51
N MET A 172 24.46 4.25 12.64
CA MET A 172 23.12 4.30 12.05
C MET A 172 22.07 4.01 13.12
N MET A 173 21.01 4.81 13.14
CA MET A 173 19.82 4.58 13.96
C MET A 173 18.72 3.89 13.15
N GLU A 174 17.98 2.99 13.80
CA GLU A 174 16.91 2.23 13.18
C GLU A 174 15.55 2.88 13.44
N ALA A 175 14.74 3.04 12.40
CA ALA A 175 13.33 3.38 12.52
C ALA A 175 12.53 2.18 13.03
N ARG A 176 11.69 2.38 14.06
CA ARG A 176 10.92 1.31 14.73
C ARG A 176 9.42 1.35 14.50
N GLY A 177 8.95 2.24 13.61
CA GLY A 177 7.55 2.31 13.21
C GLY A 177 7.36 3.23 12.01
N LEU A 178 6.12 3.42 11.58
CA LEU A 178 5.81 4.36 10.51
C LEU A 178 4.35 4.80 10.59
N GLU A 179 4.12 6.11 10.52
CA GLU A 179 2.82 6.71 10.21
C GLU A 179 3.02 8.01 9.42
N LEU A 180 2.00 8.42 8.66
CA LEU A 180 2.01 9.69 7.93
C LEU A 180 1.37 10.80 8.77
N TYR A 181 2.01 11.96 8.76
CA TYR A 181 1.54 13.19 9.38
C TYR A 181 1.28 14.24 8.31
N TYR A 182 0.07 14.78 8.33
CA TYR A 182 -0.38 15.86 7.46
C TYR A 182 -0.67 17.07 8.35
N PRO A 183 0.29 17.99 8.53
CA PRO A 183 0.07 19.19 9.31
C PRO A 183 -1.18 19.93 8.80
N TYR A 184 -2.12 20.23 9.69
CA TYR A 184 -3.36 20.93 9.36
C TYR A 184 -4.17 20.20 8.26
N ASP A 185 -4.12 18.86 8.27
CA ASP A 185 -4.71 17.97 7.25
C ASP A 185 -4.19 18.19 5.81
N GLY A 186 -3.02 18.82 5.68
CA GLY A 186 -2.44 19.19 4.39
C GLY A 186 -2.82 20.61 3.94
N ASN A 187 -3.56 21.36 4.75
CA ASN A 187 -3.93 22.76 4.49
C ASN A 187 -2.98 23.76 5.17
N ASP A 188 -1.72 23.39 5.38
CA ASP A 188 -0.67 24.24 5.97
C ASP A 188 -0.11 25.31 4.99
N GLY A 189 -0.72 25.45 3.81
CA GLY A 189 -0.33 26.38 2.75
C GLY A 189 0.75 25.85 1.79
N VAL A 190 1.53 24.84 2.20
CA VAL A 190 2.56 24.19 1.36
C VAL A 190 2.16 22.77 0.95
N GLY A 191 1.18 22.16 1.64
CA GLY A 191 0.75 20.79 1.40
C GLY A 191 1.73 19.77 1.99
N ALA A 192 2.28 20.05 3.17
CA ALA A 192 3.32 19.20 3.73
C ALA A 192 2.83 17.80 4.06
N MET A 193 3.70 16.83 3.80
CA MET A 193 3.48 15.42 4.11
C MET A 193 4.75 14.90 4.76
N LEU A 194 4.63 14.52 6.03
CA LEU A 194 5.76 14.07 6.84
C LEU A 194 5.60 12.60 7.21
N ALA A 195 6.68 11.85 7.24
CA ALA A 195 6.71 10.52 7.86
C ALA A 195 7.18 10.66 9.31
N VAL A 196 6.53 9.94 10.22
CA VAL A 196 6.86 9.94 11.65
C VAL A 196 7.28 8.53 12.07
N SER A 197 8.44 8.41 12.72
CA SER A 197 8.89 7.15 13.32
C SER A 197 9.56 7.39 14.67
N PRO A 198 9.35 6.51 15.65
CA PRO A 198 10.26 6.37 16.78
C PRO A 198 11.58 5.75 16.29
N LEU A 199 12.69 6.13 16.90
CA LEU A 199 14.00 5.52 16.69
C LEU A 199 14.34 4.55 17.82
N ASP A 200 15.39 3.75 17.65
CA ASP A 200 15.82 2.75 18.62
C ASP A 200 16.45 3.33 19.89
N ASP A 201 16.94 4.58 19.84
CA ASP A 201 17.39 5.39 20.96
C ASP A 201 16.25 6.09 21.73
N GLY A 202 14.99 5.84 21.34
CA GLY A 202 13.82 6.45 21.97
C GLY A 202 13.59 7.92 21.60
N SER A 203 14.30 8.45 20.60
CA SER A 203 13.95 9.70 19.94
C SER A 203 12.84 9.48 18.88
N ILE A 204 12.37 10.58 18.30
CA ILE A 204 11.40 10.61 17.21
C ILE A 204 11.97 11.41 16.08
N CYS A 205 11.80 10.90 14.87
CA CYS A 205 12.26 11.52 13.66
C CYS A 205 11.10 11.82 12.73
N LEU A 206 11.17 12.99 12.07
CA LEU A 206 10.26 13.45 11.04
C LEU A 206 11.01 13.54 9.72
N TRP A 207 10.48 12.93 8.66
CA TRP A 207 11.02 13.07 7.30
C TRP A 207 10.05 13.82 6.40
N ASP A 208 10.56 14.66 5.50
CA ASP A 208 9.74 15.31 4.48
C ASP A 208 9.55 14.38 3.28
N VAL A 209 8.35 13.83 3.10
CA VAL A 209 8.06 12.82 2.07
C VAL A 209 8.08 13.44 0.66
N LYS A 210 7.58 14.67 0.52
CA LYS A 210 7.42 15.33 -0.78
C LYS A 210 8.46 16.42 -1.07
N GLY A 211 9.28 16.79 -0.09
CA GLY A 211 10.23 17.90 -0.22
C GLY A 211 9.52 19.26 -0.25
N THR A 212 8.48 19.40 0.55
CA THR A 212 7.65 20.63 0.62
C THR A 212 8.23 21.68 1.57
N ARG A 213 8.93 21.23 2.62
CA ARG A 213 9.58 22.04 3.65
C ARG A 213 11.10 21.93 3.59
N GLY A 214 11.63 20.84 3.03
CA GLY A 214 13.06 20.60 2.82
C GLY A 214 13.30 19.79 1.54
N LYS A 215 14.38 18.98 1.52
CA LYS A 215 14.63 18.04 0.43
C LYS A 215 13.68 16.84 0.55
N ALA A 216 13.16 16.33 -0.57
CA ALA A 216 12.35 15.13 -0.55
C ALA A 216 13.16 13.95 0.02
N GLY A 217 12.56 13.23 0.96
CA GLY A 217 13.18 12.12 1.68
C GLY A 217 14.16 12.51 2.79
N SER A 218 14.41 13.80 3.02
CA SER A 218 15.32 14.26 4.09
C SER A 218 14.66 14.28 5.47
N ILE A 219 15.48 14.20 6.51
CA ILE A 219 15.08 14.40 7.90
C ILE A 219 14.82 15.89 8.12
N LEU A 220 13.59 16.21 8.52
CA LEU A 220 13.18 17.57 8.85
C LEU A 220 13.51 17.92 10.30
N ALA A 221 13.30 16.98 11.22
CA ALA A 221 13.53 17.19 12.64
C ALA A 221 13.70 15.88 13.41
N THR A 222 14.53 15.91 14.45
CA THR A 222 14.69 14.82 15.42
C THR A 222 14.49 15.36 16.83
N SER A 223 13.82 14.59 17.68
CA SER A 223 13.65 14.94 19.09
C SER A 223 14.92 14.68 19.88
N LYS A 224 14.93 15.06 21.16
CA LYS A 224 15.92 14.57 22.11
C LYS A 224 15.85 13.04 22.21
N SER A 225 16.99 12.39 22.47
CA SER A 225 17.06 10.96 22.77
C SER A 225 16.34 10.63 24.07
N ASP A 226 15.96 9.36 24.23
CA ASP A 226 15.31 8.78 25.40
C ASP A 226 13.93 9.37 25.78
N ILE A 227 13.29 10.23 24.95
CA ILE A 227 11.98 10.83 25.31
C ILE A 227 10.85 9.80 25.42
N LEU A 228 10.97 8.70 24.67
CA LEU A 228 10.07 7.56 24.68
C LEU A 228 10.35 6.56 25.82
N PHE A 229 11.46 6.73 26.56
CA PHE A 229 11.78 5.87 27.69
C PHE A 229 11.40 6.54 29.02
N ILE A 230 10.93 5.73 29.96
CA ILE A 230 10.40 6.22 31.26
C ILE A 230 11.53 6.58 32.22
N ASP A 231 12.69 5.94 32.10
CA ASP A 231 13.81 6.10 33.03
C ASP A 231 14.64 7.38 32.81
N GLY A 232 14.25 8.22 31.84
CA GLY A 232 14.92 9.48 31.53
C GLY A 232 16.29 9.33 30.85
N PRO A 233 16.89 10.46 30.43
CA PRO A 233 18.15 10.46 29.69
C PRO A 233 19.33 9.99 30.55
N GLY A 234 20.12 9.04 30.03
CA GLY A 234 21.37 8.56 30.66
C GLY A 234 21.26 7.25 31.46
N SER A 235 20.10 6.61 31.47
CA SER A 235 19.98 5.20 31.88
C SER A 235 20.69 4.34 30.83
N ILE A 236 21.63 3.50 31.24
CA ILE A 236 22.32 2.56 30.35
C ILE A 236 21.28 1.67 29.64
N ASN A 237 20.98 1.97 28.37
CA ASN A 237 20.01 1.28 27.50
C ASN A 237 20.48 -0.11 27.02
N THR A 238 21.27 -0.82 27.83
CA THR A 238 21.81 -2.16 27.50
C THR A 238 20.85 -3.30 27.81
N ARG A 239 19.75 -3.04 28.54
CA ARG A 239 18.72 -4.06 28.81
C ARG A 239 17.75 -4.12 27.64
N ARG A 240 17.55 -5.33 27.07
CA ARG A 240 16.52 -5.59 26.03
C ARG A 240 15.12 -5.08 26.42
N SER A 241 14.83 -5.00 27.72
CA SER A 241 13.57 -4.50 28.27
C SER A 241 13.42 -2.97 28.22
N LYS A 242 14.29 -2.22 27.54
CA LYS A 242 14.20 -0.75 27.41
C LYS A 242 14.29 -0.26 25.96
N ARG A 243 14.04 -1.12 24.97
CA ARG A 243 14.01 -0.74 23.55
C ARG A 243 12.56 -0.56 23.11
N VAL A 244 12.33 0.34 22.14
CA VAL A 244 11.06 0.40 21.40
C VAL A 244 10.82 -0.97 20.76
N ASP A 245 9.63 -1.53 20.95
CA ASP A 245 9.34 -2.93 20.59
C ASP A 245 9.55 -3.17 19.10
N THR A 246 10.54 -4.00 18.77
CA THR A 246 10.86 -4.37 17.37
C THR A 246 9.78 -5.23 16.72
N GLY A 247 8.87 -5.79 17.51
CA GLY A 247 7.83 -6.72 17.06
C GLY A 247 6.52 -6.07 16.64
N VAL A 248 6.24 -4.85 17.09
CA VAL A 248 4.93 -4.19 16.93
C VAL A 248 4.93 -3.35 15.67
N THR A 249 4.07 -3.67 14.71
CA THR A 249 3.98 -2.95 13.43
C THR A 249 3.11 -1.69 13.52
N GLU A 250 1.99 -1.77 14.22
CA GLU A 250 1.06 -0.65 14.44
C GLU A 250 1.36 0.03 15.78
N CYS A 251 2.60 0.53 15.95
CA CYS A 251 3.05 1.17 17.19
C CYS A 251 2.93 2.71 17.19
N VAL A 252 2.58 3.31 16.05
CA VAL A 252 2.47 4.77 15.88
C VAL A 252 1.09 5.12 15.36
N SER A 253 0.46 6.14 15.94
CA SER A 253 -0.81 6.70 15.49
C SER A 253 -0.76 8.23 15.56
N VAL A 254 -1.15 8.93 14.50
CA VAL A 254 -0.98 10.39 14.37
C VAL A 254 -2.33 11.10 14.21
N ASP A 255 -2.58 12.09 15.08
CA ASP A 255 -3.69 13.03 14.97
C ASP A 255 -3.20 14.29 14.23
N ASN A 256 -3.65 14.42 12.99
CA ASN A 256 -3.31 15.52 12.09
C ASN A 256 -3.88 16.88 12.55
N HIS A 257 -5.04 16.88 13.23
CA HIS A 257 -5.72 18.11 13.64
C HIS A 257 -5.13 18.69 14.93
N ARG A 258 -4.74 17.82 15.87
CA ARG A 258 -4.15 18.26 17.16
C ARG A 258 -2.64 18.33 17.13
N HIS A 259 -2.02 17.91 16.03
CA HIS A 259 -0.57 17.76 15.89
C HIS A 259 0.03 16.88 17.00
N ARG A 260 -0.66 15.77 17.31
CA ARG A 260 -0.25 14.82 18.34
C ARG A 260 0.07 13.47 17.73
N ALA A 261 1.06 12.78 18.28
CA ALA A 261 1.34 11.39 17.96
C ALA A 261 1.32 10.54 19.21
N TYR A 262 0.83 9.32 19.06
CA TYR A 262 0.73 8.32 20.10
C TYR A 262 1.65 7.16 19.76
N PHE A 263 2.55 6.84 20.68
CA PHE A 263 3.54 5.79 20.52
C PHE A 263 3.29 4.69 21.54
N ALA A 264 3.16 3.45 21.06
CA ALA A 264 3.14 2.26 21.88
C ALA A 264 4.58 1.79 22.14
N VAL A 265 4.99 1.81 23.41
CA VAL A 265 6.29 1.32 23.86
C VAL A 265 6.03 0.37 25.03
N GLN A 266 6.14 -0.94 24.79
CA GLN A 266 5.83 -1.97 25.78
C GLN A 266 4.41 -1.81 26.33
N SER A 267 4.24 -1.64 27.64
CA SER A 267 2.95 -1.41 28.30
C SER A 267 2.52 0.05 28.33
N HIS A 268 3.26 0.96 27.68
CA HIS A 268 3.04 2.40 27.80
C HIS A 268 2.60 3.03 26.50
N LEU A 269 1.60 3.89 26.60
CA LEU A 269 1.14 4.77 25.55
C LEU A 269 1.66 6.19 25.85
N ILE A 270 2.46 6.74 24.93
CA ILE A 270 3.11 8.04 25.09
C ILE A 270 2.53 8.99 24.06
N GLU A 271 1.92 10.09 24.52
CA GLU A 271 1.41 11.17 23.69
C GLU A 271 2.48 12.25 23.53
N ILE A 272 2.73 12.68 22.29
CA ILE A 272 3.80 13.60 21.95
C ILE A 272 3.27 14.71 21.06
N ASP A 273 3.72 15.93 21.34
CA ASP A 273 3.51 17.11 20.50
C ASP A 273 4.41 17.02 19.27
N LEU A 274 3.85 16.95 18.07
CA LEU A 274 4.64 16.90 16.83
C LEU A 274 5.21 18.26 16.43
N GLU A 275 4.68 19.37 16.94
CA GLU A 275 5.23 20.70 16.65
C GLU A 275 6.47 20.98 17.51
N ARG A 276 6.47 20.49 18.76
CA ARG A 276 7.56 20.71 19.72
C ARG A 276 8.49 19.52 19.90
N LEU A 277 8.07 18.33 19.47
CA LEU A 277 8.73 17.04 19.73
C LEU A 277 8.95 16.78 21.22
N GLU A 278 7.95 17.11 22.03
CA GLU A 278 7.96 16.96 23.50
C GLU A 278 6.81 16.07 23.98
N VAL A 279 7.01 15.38 25.10
CA VAL A 279 6.02 14.48 25.67
C VAL A 279 4.94 15.24 26.43
N VAL A 280 3.69 14.91 26.15
CA VAL A 280 2.48 15.54 26.70
C VAL A 280 1.92 14.72 27.84
N SER A 281 1.72 13.42 27.59
CA SER A 281 1.08 12.50 28.53
C SER A 281 1.65 11.10 28.38
N ARG A 282 1.51 10.31 29.44
CA ARG A 282 1.93 8.90 29.49
C ARG A 282 0.84 8.11 30.21
N GLU A 283 0.38 7.03 29.59
CA GLU A 283 -0.57 6.10 30.18
C GLU A 283 0.04 4.69 30.19
N SER A 284 -0.15 3.96 31.29
CA SER A 284 0.33 2.60 31.45
C SER A 284 -0.82 1.60 31.45
N PHE A 285 -0.68 0.55 30.68
CA PHE A 285 -1.59 -0.60 30.64
C PHE A 285 -1.01 -1.78 31.42
N GLU A 286 -1.87 -2.70 31.84
CA GLU A 286 -1.46 -3.90 32.59
C GLU A 286 -0.57 -4.85 31.76
N TRP A 287 -0.80 -4.89 30.44
CA TRP A 287 -0.06 -5.74 29.51
C TRP A 287 0.59 -4.92 28.39
N SER A 288 1.59 -5.50 27.75
CA SER A 288 2.26 -4.89 26.60
C SER A 288 1.27 -4.61 25.46
N ILE A 289 1.31 -3.41 24.92
CA ILE A 289 0.56 -2.98 23.75
C ILE A 289 1.13 -3.67 22.51
N THR A 290 0.27 -4.28 21.71
CA THR A 290 0.64 -5.03 20.50
C THR A 290 0.11 -4.42 19.21
N ALA A 291 -0.87 -3.52 19.30
CA ALA A 291 -1.41 -2.79 18.15
C ALA A 291 -2.15 -1.53 18.60
N LEU A 292 -2.03 -0.45 17.85
CA LEU A 292 -2.86 0.75 17.95
C LEU A 292 -3.77 0.85 16.74
N SER A 293 -5.00 1.33 16.95
CA SER A 293 -5.85 1.76 15.83
C SER A 293 -5.38 3.11 15.29
N LYS A 294 -5.69 3.40 14.02
CA LYS A 294 -5.58 4.77 13.51
C LYS A 294 -6.46 5.72 14.32
N ILE A 295 -5.88 6.80 14.82
CA ILE A 295 -6.60 7.81 15.60
C ILE A 295 -7.49 8.65 14.70
N GLN A 296 -8.66 8.99 15.22
CA GLN A 296 -9.61 9.90 14.58
C GLN A 296 -10.19 10.82 15.64
N THR A 297 -10.51 12.05 15.26
CA THR A 297 -10.81 13.14 16.21
C THR A 297 -12.12 12.95 16.98
N ASP A 298 -13.06 12.20 16.40
CA ASP A 298 -14.41 12.00 16.92
C ASP A 298 -14.53 10.79 17.85
N VAL A 299 -13.54 9.89 17.89
CA VAL A 299 -13.64 8.60 18.58
C VAL A 299 -12.41 8.27 19.42
N PRO A 300 -12.55 7.50 20.51
CA PRO A 300 -11.41 7.11 21.34
C PRO A 300 -10.43 6.22 20.57
N LEU A 301 -9.15 6.31 20.92
CA LEU A 301 -8.10 5.44 20.42
C LEU A 301 -8.33 4.02 20.95
N THR A 302 -8.30 3.02 20.07
CA THR A 302 -8.36 1.62 20.50
C THR A 302 -6.95 1.05 20.64
N VAL A 303 -6.65 0.56 21.83
CA VAL A 303 -5.34 0.01 22.21
C VAL A 303 -5.48 -1.49 22.39
N GLY A 304 -4.83 -2.27 21.54
CA GLY A 304 -4.72 -3.71 21.68
C GLY A 304 -3.51 -4.07 22.53
N THR A 305 -3.73 -4.81 23.60
CA THR A 305 -2.69 -5.37 24.47
C THR A 305 -2.60 -6.88 24.27
N SER A 306 -1.56 -7.51 24.81
CA SER A 306 -1.34 -8.96 24.70
C SER A 306 -2.55 -9.80 25.14
N LEU A 307 -3.39 -9.33 26.07
CA LEU A 307 -4.54 -10.06 26.60
C LEU A 307 -5.89 -9.33 26.49
N GLY A 308 -5.94 -8.14 25.91
CA GLY A 308 -7.20 -7.41 25.83
C GLY A 308 -7.20 -6.22 24.88
N ILE A 309 -8.36 -5.59 24.75
CA ILE A 309 -8.56 -4.37 23.98
C ILE A 309 -9.07 -3.29 24.93
N HIS A 310 -8.53 -2.09 24.83
CA HIS A 310 -8.88 -0.93 25.66
C HIS A 310 -9.33 0.24 24.78
N LEU A 311 -10.22 1.09 25.29
CA LEU A 311 -10.59 2.35 24.68
C LEU A 311 -9.97 3.49 25.48
N HIS A 312 -9.02 4.19 24.86
CA HIS A 312 -8.34 5.35 25.43
C HIS A 312 -8.92 6.64 24.83
N ASP A 313 -9.68 7.39 25.63
CA ASP A 313 -10.20 8.70 25.21
C ASP A 313 -9.18 9.81 25.53
N PHE A 314 -8.38 10.16 24.53
CA PHE A 314 -7.39 11.24 24.60
C PHE A 314 -8.00 12.65 24.72
N ARG A 315 -9.33 12.78 24.64
CA ARG A 315 -10.06 14.06 24.79
C ARG A 315 -10.55 14.23 26.22
N ALA A 316 -10.89 13.12 26.87
CA ALA A 316 -11.12 13.07 28.29
C ALA A 316 -9.76 13.12 29.01
N ARG A 317 -9.11 14.30 28.98
CA ARG A 317 -7.91 14.52 29.81
C ARG A 317 -8.26 14.10 31.22
N ALA A 318 -7.52 13.14 31.73
CA ALA A 318 -7.67 12.65 33.09
C ALA A 318 -7.83 13.86 34.01
N ARG A 319 -9.01 14.00 34.63
CA ARG A 319 -9.02 14.47 36.01
C ARG A 319 -8.02 13.58 36.67
N VAL A 320 -6.87 14.13 37.01
CA VAL A 320 -5.80 13.40 37.69
C VAL A 320 -6.49 12.59 38.78
N THR A 321 -6.53 11.27 38.63
CA THR A 321 -6.94 10.36 39.70
C THR A 321 -5.79 10.34 40.71
N GLN A 322 -5.47 11.50 41.27
CA GLN A 322 -4.66 11.68 42.46
C GLN A 322 -5.43 11.21 43.70
N ALA A 323 -6.65 10.69 43.54
CA ALA A 323 -7.54 10.22 44.59
C ALA A 323 -7.77 8.70 44.58
N ALA A 324 -6.73 7.90 44.28
CA ALA A 324 -6.80 6.45 44.50
C ALA A 324 -5.53 5.84 45.14
N VAL A 325 -4.60 6.68 45.62
CA VAL A 325 -3.40 6.19 46.34
C VAL A 325 -3.33 6.62 47.81
N GLU A 326 -4.14 7.56 48.30
CA GLU A 326 -4.15 7.90 49.74
C GLU A 326 -5.54 8.28 50.25
N GLN A 327 -6.45 7.30 50.31
CA GLN A 327 -7.47 7.24 51.37
C GLN A 327 -8.05 5.83 51.38
N VAL A 328 -7.50 4.98 52.25
CA VAL A 328 -8.13 3.71 52.62
C VAL A 328 -9.33 4.05 53.51
N ASP A 329 -10.43 4.49 52.90
CA ASP A 329 -11.72 4.46 53.56
C ASP A 329 -12.21 3.00 53.51
N GLN A 330 -12.15 2.35 54.67
CA GLN A 330 -12.48 0.94 54.90
C GLN A 330 -13.94 0.55 54.52
N ASN A 331 -14.73 1.49 54.01
CA ASN A 331 -16.13 1.30 53.65
C ASN A 331 -16.40 1.10 52.14
N ASP A 332 -15.44 1.35 51.25
CA ASP A 332 -15.65 1.19 49.80
C ASP A 332 -15.23 -0.19 49.25
N ILE A 333 -14.47 -0.97 50.01
CA ILE A 333 -14.12 -2.36 49.66
C ILE A 333 -15.39 -3.23 49.54
N PHE A 334 -16.40 -2.96 50.36
CA PHE A 334 -17.64 -3.75 50.32
C PHE A 334 -18.56 -3.34 49.16
N LYS A 335 -18.49 -2.12 48.64
CA LYS A 335 -19.33 -1.71 47.48
C LYS A 335 -18.84 -2.31 46.16
N SER A 336 -17.53 -2.46 45.97
CA SER A 336 -16.99 -3.12 44.76
C SER A 336 -17.16 -4.64 44.76
N ILE A 337 -17.40 -5.25 45.92
CA ILE A 337 -17.66 -6.70 46.07
C ILE A 337 -19.13 -7.06 45.77
N PHE A 338 -20.08 -6.12 45.96
CA PHE A 338 -21.51 -6.35 45.76
C PHE A 338 -22.08 -5.73 44.48
N ASP A 339 -21.23 -5.21 43.58
CA ASP A 339 -21.66 -4.79 42.25
C ASP A 339 -21.63 -6.01 41.31
N PRO A 340 -22.78 -6.52 40.83
CA PRO A 340 -22.85 -7.85 40.24
C PRO A 340 -22.15 -7.97 38.88
N THR A 341 -21.77 -6.85 38.24
CA THR A 341 -20.78 -6.79 37.14
C THR A 341 -20.45 -5.31 36.82
N PRO A 342 -19.42 -4.66 37.40
CA PRO A 342 -18.78 -3.60 36.64
C PRO A 342 -18.10 -4.30 35.46
N LEU A 343 -18.61 -4.11 34.23
CA LEU A 343 -17.95 -4.62 33.03
C LEU A 343 -16.47 -4.22 33.11
N LEU A 344 -15.57 -5.16 32.81
CA LEU A 344 -14.15 -4.85 32.75
C LEU A 344 -13.98 -3.62 31.83
N PRO A 345 -13.13 -2.64 32.18
CA PRO A 345 -12.89 -1.46 31.34
C PRO A 345 -12.21 -1.81 30.00
N TYR A 346 -11.96 -3.10 29.77
CA TYR A 346 -11.31 -3.66 28.60
C TYR A 346 -12.02 -4.96 28.19
N ALA A 347 -11.95 -5.28 26.89
CA ALA A 347 -12.41 -6.56 26.37
C ALA A 347 -11.29 -7.59 26.49
N SER A 348 -11.49 -8.62 27.33
CA SER A 348 -10.53 -9.72 27.47
C SER A 348 -10.50 -10.60 26.22
N LEU A 349 -9.32 -10.89 25.70
CA LEU A 349 -9.12 -11.79 24.57
C LEU A 349 -8.75 -13.19 25.06
N SER A 350 -9.43 -14.21 24.54
CA SER A 350 -9.14 -15.61 24.85
C SER A 350 -7.84 -16.12 24.23
N GLN A 351 -7.41 -15.50 23.12
CA GLN A 351 -6.16 -15.79 22.43
C GLN A 351 -5.32 -14.51 22.33
N PRO A 352 -4.02 -14.56 22.66
CA PRO A 352 -3.22 -13.37 22.79
C PRO A 352 -2.85 -12.74 21.44
N THR A 353 -2.53 -11.44 21.48
CA THR A 353 -1.90 -10.63 20.42
C THR A 353 -2.80 -10.18 19.24
N PRO A 354 -3.65 -9.15 19.45
CA PRO A 354 -4.17 -8.35 18.34
C PRO A 354 -3.01 -7.66 17.61
N VAL A 355 -3.02 -7.68 16.27
CA VAL A 355 -1.94 -7.14 15.42
C VAL A 355 -2.44 -5.97 14.58
N SER A 356 -3.71 -5.99 14.17
CA SER A 356 -4.32 -4.94 13.37
C SER A 356 -5.71 -4.62 13.89
N ILE A 357 -5.99 -3.33 14.06
CA ILE A 357 -7.26 -2.80 14.58
C ILE A 357 -7.74 -1.71 13.62
N ILE A 358 -8.97 -1.85 13.13
CA ILE A 358 -9.56 -0.90 12.17
C ILE A 358 -10.93 -0.46 12.61
N HIS A 359 -11.15 0.84 12.44
CA HIS A 359 -12.45 1.49 12.49
C HIS A 359 -13.00 1.61 11.07
N LEU A 360 -14.25 1.20 10.83
CA LEU A 360 -14.81 1.29 9.49
C LEU A 360 -15.04 2.76 9.08
N PRO A 361 -14.51 3.22 7.93
CA PRO A 361 -14.68 4.61 7.49
C PRO A 361 -16.14 4.90 7.10
N LEU A 362 -16.65 6.08 7.41
CA LEU A 362 -17.99 6.49 7.01
C LEU A 362 -18.02 6.93 5.53
N ARG A 363 -19.15 6.71 4.84
CA ARG A 363 -19.32 7.15 3.45
C ARG A 363 -19.35 8.68 3.36
N GLY A 364 -18.64 9.22 2.37
CA GLY A 364 -18.65 10.66 2.04
C GLY A 364 -17.68 11.51 2.87
N SER A 365 -17.03 10.94 3.88
CA SER A 365 -16.01 11.62 4.69
C SER A 365 -14.94 10.62 5.14
N PRO A 366 -13.70 10.68 4.60
CA PRO A 366 -12.64 9.73 4.97
C PRO A 366 -12.21 9.83 6.44
N ASP A 367 -12.61 10.91 7.12
CA ASP A 367 -12.12 11.28 8.45
C ASP A 367 -13.07 10.91 9.58
N LEU A 368 -14.29 10.50 9.23
CA LEU A 368 -15.27 9.99 10.17
C LEU A 368 -15.30 8.46 10.08
N VAL A 369 -15.56 7.83 11.21
CA VAL A 369 -15.73 6.37 11.29
C VAL A 369 -17.06 5.98 11.89
N SER A 370 -17.52 4.79 11.49
CA SER A 370 -18.56 4.06 12.21
C SER A 370 -18.10 3.70 13.62
N ASN A 371 -19.04 3.26 14.46
CA ASN A 371 -18.78 2.72 15.80
C ASN A 371 -18.21 1.29 15.77
N ASP A 372 -18.11 0.69 14.59
CA ASP A 372 -17.62 -0.66 14.39
C ASP A 372 -16.10 -0.73 14.47
N ILE A 373 -15.60 -1.60 15.34
CA ILE A 373 -14.19 -1.91 15.52
C ILE A 373 -13.97 -3.35 15.07
N TYR A 374 -13.07 -3.55 14.12
CA TYR A 374 -12.61 -4.87 13.69
C TYR A 374 -11.20 -5.13 14.18
N VAL A 375 -11.00 -6.29 14.82
CA VAL A 375 -9.72 -6.68 15.40
C VAL A 375 -9.28 -8.02 14.82
N GLY A 376 -8.10 -8.02 14.22
CA GLY A 376 -7.41 -9.20 13.69
C GLY A 376 -6.04 -9.36 14.34
N GLY A 377 -5.53 -10.59 14.33
CA GLY A 377 -4.21 -10.87 14.90
C GLY A 377 -3.78 -12.31 14.75
N ARG A 378 -3.02 -12.81 15.72
CA ARG A 378 -2.51 -14.20 15.73
C ARG A 378 -3.57 -15.22 16.18
N PHE A 379 -4.81 -15.01 15.77
CA PHE A 379 -5.95 -15.90 15.99
C PHE A 379 -6.74 -16.03 14.68
N SER A 380 -7.59 -17.06 14.58
CA SER A 380 -8.22 -17.44 13.30
C SER A 380 -9.39 -16.55 12.87
N ASN A 381 -9.88 -15.68 13.76
CA ASN A 381 -11.10 -14.92 13.55
C ASN A 381 -10.79 -13.44 13.45
N ILE A 382 -11.67 -12.66 12.83
CA ILE A 382 -11.70 -11.21 12.96
C ILE A 382 -12.86 -10.90 13.88
N LEU A 383 -12.58 -10.27 15.01
CA LEU A 383 -13.57 -9.95 16.04
C LEU A 383 -14.18 -8.58 15.74
N HIS A 384 -15.51 -8.48 15.84
CA HIS A 384 -16.26 -7.24 15.67
C HIS A 384 -16.80 -6.77 17.01
N TYR A 385 -16.52 -5.51 17.34
CA TYR A 385 -17.05 -4.81 18.50
C TYR A 385 -17.79 -3.56 18.05
N ASP A 386 -18.86 -3.21 18.76
CA ASP A 386 -19.47 -1.88 18.67
C ASP A 386 -18.99 -1.05 19.86
N ARG A 387 -18.42 0.13 19.60
CA ARG A 387 -17.96 1.07 20.64
C ARG A 387 -19.00 1.35 21.72
N ARG A 388 -20.29 1.35 21.36
CA ARG A 388 -21.40 1.68 22.28
C ARG A 388 -21.74 0.52 23.23
N LYS A 389 -21.44 -0.71 22.81
CA LYS A 389 -21.70 -1.95 23.54
C LYS A 389 -20.41 -2.58 24.09
N PHE A 390 -19.29 -1.89 23.93
CA PHE A 390 -17.98 -2.31 24.40
C PHE A 390 -18.03 -2.57 25.92
N PRO A 391 -17.47 -3.68 26.44
CA PRO A 391 -16.51 -4.61 25.81
C PRO A 391 -17.11 -5.86 25.14
N VAL A 392 -18.42 -5.91 24.87
CA VAL A 392 -19.07 -7.13 24.34
C VAL A 392 -18.73 -7.35 22.86
N ILE A 393 -18.37 -8.59 22.50
CA ILE A 393 -18.17 -9.02 21.10
C ILE A 393 -19.55 -9.07 20.43
N MET A 394 -19.71 -8.34 19.33
CA MET A 394 -20.95 -8.31 18.55
C MET A 394 -21.02 -9.48 17.58
N ASP A 395 -19.94 -9.71 16.82
CA ASP A 395 -19.85 -10.77 15.83
C ASP A 395 -18.39 -11.23 15.64
N SER A 396 -18.19 -12.34 14.93
CA SER A 396 -16.86 -12.83 14.55
C SER A 396 -16.84 -13.42 13.15
N ILE A 397 -15.89 -12.98 12.34
CA ILE A 397 -15.66 -13.49 10.99
C ILE A 397 -14.59 -14.58 11.03
N TYR A 398 -14.95 -15.80 10.63
CA TYR A 398 -13.98 -16.90 10.57
C TYR A 398 -13.09 -16.81 9.31
N SER A 399 -11.85 -16.36 9.49
CA SER A 399 -10.84 -16.42 8.44
C SER A 399 -10.24 -17.84 8.38
N GLY A 400 -9.67 -18.34 9.48
CA GLY A 400 -8.84 -19.54 9.53
C GLY A 400 -7.37 -19.28 9.17
N ALA A 401 -7.03 -18.05 8.78
CA ALA A 401 -5.66 -17.55 8.61
C ALA A 401 -5.28 -16.67 9.80
N THR A 402 -3.97 -16.48 10.04
CA THR A 402 -3.49 -15.47 11.00
C THR A 402 -3.39 -14.14 10.28
N ILE A 403 -4.13 -13.13 10.74
CA ILE A 403 -4.19 -11.81 10.09
C ILE A 403 -3.06 -10.93 10.62
N ASN A 404 -2.26 -10.38 9.70
CA ASN A 404 -1.16 -9.48 10.03
C ASN A 404 -1.54 -8.01 9.83
N SER A 405 -2.36 -7.72 8.81
CA SER A 405 -2.76 -6.36 8.46
C SER A 405 -4.13 -6.38 7.81
N MET A 406 -4.89 -5.32 8.03
CA MET A 406 -6.20 -5.12 7.41
C MET A 406 -6.26 -3.75 6.74
N ALA A 407 -7.22 -3.56 5.84
CA ALA A 407 -7.61 -2.28 5.28
C ALA A 407 -9.12 -2.27 5.05
N ALA A 408 -9.76 -1.10 5.10
CA ALA A 408 -11.20 -0.97 4.87
C ALA A 408 -11.48 0.07 3.78
N MET A 409 -12.57 -0.14 3.03
CA MET A 409 -13.02 0.75 1.96
C MET A 409 -14.54 0.94 2.05
N PRO A 410 -15.09 2.16 1.87
CA PRO A 410 -16.51 2.47 2.04
C PRO A 410 -17.38 2.07 0.83
N HIS A 411 -17.06 0.94 0.22
CA HIS A 411 -17.75 0.38 -0.95
C HIS A 411 -18.05 -1.10 -0.73
N PRO A 412 -19.21 -1.61 -1.20
CA PRO A 412 -19.60 -3.00 -1.01
C PRO A 412 -18.78 -3.92 -1.91
N PHE A 413 -18.54 -5.15 -1.43
CA PHE A 413 -17.94 -6.20 -2.23
C PHE A 413 -18.86 -7.42 -2.31
N SER A 414 -19.07 -7.92 -3.53
CA SER A 414 -19.86 -9.12 -3.82
C SER A 414 -18.97 -10.12 -4.55
N SER A 415 -18.73 -11.29 -3.95
CA SER A 415 -17.90 -12.34 -4.53
C SER A 415 -18.55 -12.92 -5.79
N LEU A 416 -19.87 -13.14 -5.76
CA LEU A 416 -20.64 -13.61 -6.91
C LEU A 416 -20.54 -12.64 -8.08
N ASP A 417 -20.78 -11.35 -7.84
CA ASP A 417 -20.68 -10.34 -8.92
C ASP A 417 -19.24 -10.23 -9.40
N SER A 418 -18.25 -10.28 -8.50
CA SER A 418 -16.84 -10.24 -8.88
C SER A 418 -16.43 -11.44 -9.73
N GLU A 419 -16.96 -12.64 -9.46
CA GLU A 419 -16.73 -13.84 -10.28
C GLU A 419 -17.31 -13.66 -11.68
N VAL A 420 -18.60 -13.33 -11.80
CA VAL A 420 -19.25 -13.14 -13.10
C VAL A 420 -18.62 -11.99 -13.88
N ARG A 421 -18.18 -10.92 -13.19
CA ARG A 421 -17.41 -9.84 -13.80
C ARG A 421 -16.10 -10.34 -14.37
N ARG A 422 -15.31 -11.15 -13.65
CA ARG A 422 -14.10 -11.79 -14.22
C ARG A 422 -14.39 -12.64 -15.47
N HIS A 423 -15.62 -13.11 -15.63
CA HIS A 423 -16.04 -13.79 -16.84
C HIS A 423 -16.42 -12.88 -18.01
N GLY A 424 -16.63 -11.58 -17.76
CA GLY A 424 -17.09 -10.61 -18.74
C GLY A 424 -18.56 -10.81 -19.12
N GLU A 425 -19.34 -11.39 -18.21
CA GLU A 425 -20.71 -11.88 -18.50
C GLU A 425 -21.81 -10.92 -18.02
N LEU A 426 -21.55 -10.02 -17.06
CA LEU A 426 -22.57 -9.07 -16.62
C LEU A 426 -22.84 -8.02 -17.69
N SER A 427 -24.09 -7.58 -17.79
CA SER A 427 -24.45 -6.43 -18.62
C SER A 427 -23.99 -5.10 -17.97
N THR A 428 -23.86 -4.06 -18.78
CA THR A 428 -23.48 -2.71 -18.31
C THR A 428 -24.44 -2.17 -17.24
N GLU A 429 -25.74 -2.43 -17.40
CA GLU A 429 -26.77 -2.06 -16.42
C GLU A 429 -26.66 -2.86 -15.12
N GLN A 430 -26.30 -4.14 -15.18
CA GLN A 430 -26.11 -4.96 -13.99
C GLN A 430 -24.88 -4.50 -13.20
N VAL A 431 -23.78 -4.16 -13.88
CA VAL A 431 -22.56 -3.62 -13.23
C VAL A 431 -22.84 -2.29 -12.53
N THR A 432 -23.56 -1.39 -13.19
CA THR A 432 -23.90 -0.08 -12.59
C THR A 432 -24.82 -0.26 -11.40
N LYS A 433 -25.81 -1.16 -11.47
CA LYS A 433 -26.69 -1.50 -10.34
C LYS A 433 -25.92 -2.13 -9.18
N SER A 434 -25.02 -3.08 -9.42
CA SER A 434 -24.26 -3.74 -8.34
C SER A 434 -23.33 -2.77 -7.61
N LYS A 435 -22.74 -1.82 -8.34
CA LYS A 435 -21.91 -0.75 -7.78
C LYS A 435 -22.72 0.33 -7.05
N ALA A 436 -23.92 0.67 -7.52
CA ALA A 436 -24.73 1.76 -7.00
C ALA A 436 -25.63 1.36 -5.81
N ASN A 437 -26.16 0.14 -5.82
CA ASN A 437 -27.21 -0.26 -4.88
C ASN A 437 -26.70 -0.79 -3.53
N GLY A 438 -25.39 -1.03 -3.36
CA GLY A 438 -24.87 -1.57 -2.11
C GLY A 438 -24.50 -0.47 -1.11
N GLU A 439 -25.27 -0.35 -0.03
CA GLU A 439 -24.81 0.25 1.23
C GLU A 439 -23.93 -0.77 1.94
N GLY A 440 -22.62 -0.58 1.88
CA GLY A 440 -21.70 -1.55 2.46
C GLY A 440 -20.25 -1.14 2.41
N TRP A 441 -19.44 -1.92 3.11
CA TRP A 441 -18.00 -1.78 3.24
C TRP A 441 -17.31 -3.02 2.71
N THR A 442 -16.06 -2.84 2.33
CA THR A 442 -15.15 -3.92 2.01
C THR A 442 -14.06 -3.92 3.06
N LEU A 443 -13.93 -5.04 3.77
CA LEU A 443 -12.81 -5.30 4.65
C LEU A 443 -11.82 -6.21 3.92
N ILE A 444 -10.58 -5.78 3.83
CA ILE A 444 -9.49 -6.52 3.19
C ILE A 444 -8.56 -6.97 4.32
N ALA A 445 -8.21 -8.25 4.35
CA ALA A 445 -7.32 -8.83 5.34
C ALA A 445 -6.17 -9.55 4.65
N GLY A 446 -4.95 -9.21 5.04
CA GLY A 446 -3.72 -9.86 4.63
C GLY A 446 -3.10 -10.63 5.79
N GLY A 447 -2.63 -11.84 5.50
CA GLY A 447 -2.00 -12.65 6.52
C GLY A 447 -1.35 -13.92 6.00
N THR A 448 -1.35 -14.95 6.86
CA THR A 448 -0.73 -16.25 6.58
C THR A 448 -1.71 -17.38 6.72
N TYR A 449 -1.78 -18.24 5.71
CA TYR A 449 -2.50 -19.51 5.77
C TYR A 449 -1.58 -20.64 5.32
N LYS A 450 -1.33 -21.62 6.20
CA LYS A 450 -0.44 -22.76 5.92
C LYS A 450 0.91 -22.33 5.31
N SER A 451 1.59 -21.37 5.94
CA SER A 451 2.87 -20.77 5.50
C SER A 451 2.86 -19.97 4.19
N LYS A 452 1.72 -19.85 3.51
CA LYS A 452 1.54 -19.01 2.32
C LYS A 452 0.80 -17.73 2.66
N GLY A 453 0.97 -16.71 1.82
CA GLY A 453 0.23 -15.47 1.95
C GLY A 453 -1.25 -15.66 1.62
N SER A 454 -2.12 -15.16 2.48
CA SER A 454 -3.58 -15.16 2.28
C SER A 454 -4.07 -13.73 2.13
N LEU A 455 -4.67 -13.41 0.99
CA LEU A 455 -5.41 -12.18 0.77
C LEU A 455 -6.90 -12.50 0.79
N GLU A 456 -7.63 -11.95 1.75
CA GLU A 456 -9.06 -12.21 1.96
C GLU A 456 -9.84 -10.90 1.88
N ILE A 457 -10.97 -10.91 1.17
CA ILE A 457 -11.85 -9.76 1.01
C ILE A 457 -13.23 -10.15 1.53
N PHE A 458 -13.76 -9.34 2.43
CA PHE A 458 -15.06 -9.52 3.06
C PHE A 458 -15.97 -8.36 2.68
N GLY A 459 -17.14 -8.67 2.13
CA GLY A 459 -18.23 -7.72 1.98
C GLY A 459 -18.99 -7.60 3.28
N LEU A 460 -19.16 -6.37 3.76
CA LEU A 460 -19.91 -6.03 4.96
C LEU A 460 -21.10 -5.15 4.54
N THR A 461 -22.29 -5.49 5.01
CA THR A 461 -23.52 -4.74 4.73
C THR A 461 -24.21 -4.42 6.05
N GLN A 462 -24.74 -3.21 6.15
CA GLN A 462 -25.56 -2.83 7.29
C GLN A 462 -26.95 -3.43 7.09
N ALA A 463 -27.42 -4.28 8.02
CA ALA A 463 -28.76 -4.81 7.94
C ALA A 463 -29.79 -3.66 8.13
N VAL A 464 -30.62 -3.43 7.11
CA VAL A 464 -31.64 -2.35 7.08
C VAL A 464 -32.84 -2.64 8.01
N ALA A 465 -32.88 -3.81 8.66
CA ALA A 465 -34.12 -4.38 9.19
C ALA A 465 -34.15 -4.63 10.72
N ASP A 466 -33.46 -3.83 11.54
CA ASP A 466 -33.70 -3.90 12.99
C ASP A 466 -33.80 -2.51 13.67
N PRO A 467 -34.97 -2.15 14.25
CA PRO A 467 -35.15 -0.88 14.94
C PRO A 467 -34.39 -0.78 16.28
N VAL A 468 -33.75 -1.88 16.73
CA VAL A 468 -33.04 -1.98 18.02
C VAL A 468 -31.53 -2.28 17.86
N GLY A 469 -31.04 -2.61 16.66
CA GLY A 469 -29.65 -3.02 16.46
C GLY A 469 -29.14 -2.76 15.05
N ARG A 470 -28.15 -1.86 14.92
CA ARG A 470 -27.35 -1.71 13.70
C ARG A 470 -26.35 -2.87 13.64
N GLU A 471 -26.79 -4.06 13.29
CA GLU A 471 -25.87 -5.20 13.13
C GLU A 471 -25.21 -5.17 11.75
N MET A 472 -23.87 -5.15 11.75
CA MET A 472 -23.06 -5.28 10.54
C MET A 472 -22.97 -6.75 10.20
N MET A 473 -23.48 -7.15 9.04
CA MET A 473 -23.46 -8.54 8.60
C MET A 473 -22.44 -8.74 7.48
N GLN A 474 -21.63 -9.78 7.62
CA GLN A 474 -20.81 -10.29 6.51
C GLN A 474 -21.73 -10.96 5.48
N ASN A 475 -21.76 -10.42 4.27
CA ASN A 475 -22.64 -10.94 3.20
C ASN A 475 -21.87 -11.68 2.09
N SER A 476 -20.55 -11.46 2.00
CA SER A 476 -19.75 -11.89 0.86
C SER A 476 -18.31 -12.14 1.27
N THR A 477 -17.64 -13.10 0.62
CA THR A 477 -16.25 -13.46 0.94
C THR A 477 -15.51 -14.00 -0.26
N MET A 478 -14.28 -13.53 -0.43
CA MET A 478 -13.31 -14.06 -1.37
C MET A 478 -12.01 -14.32 -0.61
N LYS A 479 -11.40 -15.50 -0.81
CA LYS A 479 -10.15 -15.89 -0.16
C LYS A 479 -9.14 -16.37 -1.20
N ASN A 480 -8.10 -15.58 -1.44
CA ASN A 480 -6.98 -15.94 -2.29
C ASN A 480 -5.80 -16.46 -1.44
N ARG A 481 -5.71 -17.78 -1.32
CA ARG A 481 -4.69 -18.49 -0.51
C ARG A 481 -3.60 -19.20 -1.32
N GLN A 482 -3.79 -19.27 -2.62
CA GLN A 482 -2.94 -20.08 -3.50
C GLN A 482 -2.05 -19.21 -4.39
N THR A 483 -2.61 -18.12 -4.94
CA THR A 483 -1.93 -17.30 -5.95
C THR A 483 -1.50 -15.93 -5.43
N ALA A 484 -2.04 -15.46 -4.29
CA ALA A 484 -1.73 -14.15 -3.73
C ALA A 484 -0.22 -13.95 -3.48
N ALA A 485 0.38 -14.79 -2.62
CA ALA A 485 1.81 -14.72 -2.35
C ALA A 485 2.41 -16.07 -1.93
N SER A 486 3.68 -16.25 -2.28
CA SER A 486 4.47 -17.42 -1.88
C SER A 486 4.85 -17.40 -0.40
N ALA A 487 4.84 -16.23 0.23
CA ALA A 487 5.16 -16.00 1.64
C ALA A 487 4.05 -15.18 2.32
N SER A 488 4.12 -15.07 3.65
CA SER A 488 3.18 -14.29 4.48
C SER A 488 2.97 -12.88 3.96
N ILE A 489 1.72 -12.40 3.93
CA ILE A 489 1.43 -10.99 3.64
C ILE A 489 1.64 -10.20 4.94
N LEU A 490 2.50 -9.18 4.89
CA LEU A 490 2.90 -8.41 6.07
C LEU A 490 2.03 -7.17 6.27
N SER A 491 1.77 -6.41 5.19
CA SER A 491 0.97 -5.19 5.23
C SER A 491 0.07 -5.07 4.00
N VAL A 492 -1.14 -4.54 4.19
CA VAL A 492 -2.12 -4.30 3.12
C VAL A 492 -2.62 -2.86 3.20
N ALA A 493 -2.73 -2.20 2.04
CA ALA A 493 -3.31 -0.87 1.93
C ALA A 493 -4.13 -0.71 0.64
N ASN A 494 -4.99 0.29 0.61
CA ASN A 494 -5.67 0.73 -0.60
C ASN A 494 -4.76 1.71 -1.36
N HIS A 495 -4.59 1.53 -2.67
CA HIS A 495 -3.77 2.40 -3.52
C HIS A 495 -4.51 2.72 -4.82
N GLY A 496 -5.09 3.91 -4.89
CA GLY A 496 -6.03 4.29 -5.95
C GLY A 496 -7.17 3.28 -6.12
N THR A 497 -7.34 2.79 -7.34
CA THR A 497 -8.32 1.76 -7.72
C THR A 497 -7.88 0.32 -7.44
N LYS A 498 -6.74 0.13 -6.75
CA LYS A 498 -6.06 -1.16 -6.58
C LYS A 498 -5.87 -1.48 -5.10
N ILE A 499 -5.61 -2.76 -4.82
CA ILE A 499 -5.17 -3.24 -3.51
C ILE A 499 -3.66 -3.44 -3.61
N VAL A 500 -2.90 -2.87 -2.69
CA VAL A 500 -1.45 -3.07 -2.61
C VAL A 500 -1.12 -3.84 -1.33
N PHE A 501 -0.18 -4.77 -1.42
CA PHE A 501 0.32 -5.48 -0.24
C PHE A 501 1.80 -5.83 -0.37
N SER A 502 2.47 -5.95 0.79
CA SER A 502 3.83 -6.45 0.89
C SER A 502 3.84 -7.93 1.31
N ASP A 503 4.74 -8.72 0.72
CA ASP A 503 4.95 -10.11 1.10
C ASP A 503 6.30 -10.35 1.77
N GLY A 504 6.38 -11.44 2.53
CA GLY A 504 7.60 -11.92 3.18
C GLY A 504 8.65 -12.46 2.21
N ALA A 505 8.41 -12.39 0.89
CA ALA A 505 9.40 -12.69 -0.14
C ALA A 505 10.16 -11.42 -0.60
N GLY A 506 9.86 -10.26 0.00
CA GLY A 506 10.47 -8.97 -0.31
C GLY A 506 9.87 -8.32 -1.55
N SER A 507 8.60 -8.58 -1.85
CA SER A 507 7.90 -7.98 -2.99
C SER A 507 6.69 -7.18 -2.56
N ILE A 508 6.42 -6.09 -3.28
CA ILE A 508 5.17 -5.33 -3.23
C ILE A 508 4.38 -5.69 -4.48
N LYS A 509 3.10 -6.04 -4.30
CA LYS A 509 2.21 -6.44 -5.38
C LYS A 509 0.95 -5.60 -5.38
N TRP A 510 0.45 -5.30 -6.56
CA TRP A 510 -0.81 -4.61 -6.79
C TRP A 510 -1.79 -5.58 -7.43
N PHE A 511 -2.97 -5.68 -6.85
CA PHE A 511 -4.07 -6.49 -7.33
C PHE A 511 -5.25 -5.57 -7.67
N GLU A 512 -6.07 -5.99 -8.63
CA GLU A 512 -7.38 -5.38 -8.81
C GLU A 512 -8.24 -5.61 -7.56
N ARG A 513 -9.33 -4.85 -7.44
CA ARG A 513 -10.29 -4.97 -6.32
C ARG A 513 -11.02 -6.32 -6.27
N ASP A 514 -10.82 -7.20 -7.26
CA ASP A 514 -11.27 -8.59 -7.23
C ASP A 514 -10.39 -9.49 -6.33
N GLY A 515 -9.22 -9.01 -5.90
CA GLY A 515 -8.24 -9.72 -5.07
C GLY A 515 -7.57 -10.94 -5.72
N LEU A 516 -7.74 -11.11 -7.04
CA LEU A 516 -7.19 -12.24 -7.80
C LEU A 516 -6.33 -11.81 -8.99
N THR A 517 -6.67 -10.71 -9.64
CA THR A 517 -5.96 -10.25 -10.83
C THR A 517 -4.77 -9.38 -10.43
N GLU A 518 -3.56 -9.91 -10.59
CA GLU A 518 -2.32 -9.16 -10.37
C GLU A 518 -2.14 -8.11 -11.47
N CYS A 519 -2.08 -6.83 -11.08
CA CYS A 519 -1.80 -5.71 -11.96
C CYS A 519 -0.30 -5.51 -12.15
N ARG A 520 0.45 -5.61 -11.06
CA ARG A 520 1.85 -5.21 -11.00
C ARG A 520 2.58 -5.88 -9.85
N ARG A 521 3.89 -6.05 -10.00
CA ARG A 521 4.81 -6.52 -8.97
C ARG A 521 6.12 -5.75 -9.01
N LEU A 522 6.66 -5.47 -7.83
CA LEU A 522 7.96 -4.86 -7.61
C LEU A 522 8.70 -5.64 -6.52
N ARG A 523 9.98 -5.93 -6.71
CA ARG A 523 10.84 -6.49 -5.66
C ARG A 523 11.58 -5.36 -4.95
N ILE A 524 11.52 -5.35 -3.63
CA ILE A 524 12.30 -4.43 -2.81
C ILE A 524 13.76 -4.91 -2.89
N GLY A 525 14.63 -4.04 -3.41
CA GLY A 525 16.07 -4.30 -3.46
C GLY A 525 16.71 -4.21 -2.08
N HIS A 526 18.05 -4.18 -2.05
CA HIS A 526 18.79 -3.75 -0.87
C HIS A 526 18.99 -2.23 -0.91
N CYS A 527 19.04 -1.60 0.26
CA CYS A 527 19.54 -0.23 0.38
C CYS A 527 21.06 -0.21 0.18
N GLU A 528 21.53 0.10 -1.03
CA GLU A 528 22.95 0.37 -1.29
C GLU A 528 23.30 1.77 -0.76
N GLY A 529 23.83 1.82 0.46
CA GLY A 529 24.38 3.03 1.09
C GLY A 529 25.16 2.67 2.35
N ASP A 530 26.47 2.96 2.32
CA ASP A 530 27.46 2.96 3.41
C ASP A 530 27.76 1.70 4.23
N ASP A 531 27.07 0.59 4.00
CA ASP A 531 27.58 -0.69 4.49
C ASP A 531 28.82 -1.05 3.66
N ALA A 532 30.01 -0.82 4.23
CA ALA A 532 31.28 -1.35 3.74
C ALA A 532 31.02 -2.77 3.23
N PRO A 533 31.44 -3.15 2.00
CA PRO A 533 30.96 -4.33 1.30
C PRO A 533 31.08 -5.56 2.20
N SER A 534 29.98 -5.87 2.90
CA SER A 534 30.00 -6.91 3.90
C SER A 534 30.09 -8.20 3.11
N LEU A 535 31.04 -9.06 3.47
CA LEU A 535 31.19 -10.38 2.85
C LEU A 535 29.90 -11.23 2.92
N PHE A 536 28.91 -10.80 3.72
CA PHE A 536 27.58 -11.39 3.83
C PHE A 536 26.48 -10.67 3.03
N ALA A 537 26.72 -9.49 2.45
CA ALA A 537 25.78 -8.82 1.56
C ALA A 537 25.47 -9.68 0.32
N SER A 538 26.45 -10.46 -0.14
CA SER A 538 26.30 -11.45 -1.21
C SER A 538 25.57 -12.74 -0.78
N MET A 539 25.37 -12.97 0.52
CA MET A 539 24.63 -14.13 1.06
C MET A 539 23.14 -13.85 1.29
N SER A 540 22.73 -12.58 1.45
CA SER A 540 21.32 -12.21 1.56
C SER A 540 20.66 -12.09 0.19
N ALA A 541 20.42 -13.23 -0.47
CA ALA A 541 19.50 -13.30 -1.61
C ALA A 541 18.03 -12.94 -1.23
N ALA A 542 17.77 -12.76 0.07
CA ALA A 542 16.53 -12.22 0.61
C ALA A 542 16.62 -10.68 0.60
N GLY A 543 15.87 -10.03 -0.30
CA GLY A 543 15.71 -8.58 -0.30
C GLY A 543 15.03 -8.08 0.98
N GLU A 544 15.07 -6.77 1.22
CA GLU A 544 14.44 -6.17 2.40
C GLU A 544 12.92 -6.39 2.40
N LEU A 545 12.33 -6.54 3.59
CA LEU A 545 10.92 -6.87 3.75
C LEU A 545 10.15 -5.64 4.23
N ALA A 546 9.19 -5.14 3.43
CA ALA A 546 8.29 -4.08 3.89
C ALA A 546 7.30 -4.61 4.93
N ARG A 547 7.49 -4.24 6.20
CA ARG A 547 6.64 -4.62 7.34
C ARG A 547 5.36 -3.78 7.43
N LYS A 548 5.41 -2.52 7.01
CA LYS A 548 4.25 -1.62 6.89
C LYS A 548 4.34 -0.84 5.59
N ILE A 549 3.21 -0.65 4.91
CA ILE A 549 3.08 0.19 3.71
C ILE A 549 1.95 1.20 3.89
N VAL A 550 2.11 2.39 3.32
CA VAL A 550 1.12 3.47 3.37
C VAL A 550 1.12 4.20 2.01
N SER A 551 -0.06 4.55 1.51
CA SER A 551 -0.22 5.37 0.30
C SER A 551 0.08 6.83 0.62
N THR A 552 0.79 7.52 -0.27
CA THR A 552 1.11 8.96 -0.13
C THR A 552 0.11 9.84 -0.87
N LYS A 553 -1.10 9.34 -1.14
CA LYS A 553 -2.15 10.15 -1.78
C LYS A 553 -2.44 11.38 -0.93
N SER A 554 -2.41 12.56 -1.56
CA SER A 554 -2.82 13.80 -0.88
C SER A 554 -4.32 13.76 -0.53
N ARG A 555 -4.68 14.22 0.67
CA ARG A 555 -6.08 14.26 1.15
C ARG A 555 -6.88 15.36 0.48
N GLU A 556 -6.26 16.54 0.32
CA GLU A 556 -6.87 17.71 -0.30
C GLU A 556 -5.83 18.43 -1.15
N GLY A 557 -6.13 18.66 -2.43
CA GLY A 557 -5.24 19.31 -3.38
C GLY A 557 -5.64 19.02 -4.83
N PRO A 558 -5.27 19.87 -5.80
CA PRO A 558 -5.43 19.52 -7.21
C PRO A 558 -4.64 18.23 -7.45
N ASP A 559 -5.30 17.23 -8.06
CA ASP A 559 -4.72 15.92 -8.37
C ASP A 559 -3.51 16.13 -9.30
N ARG A 560 -2.33 16.28 -8.69
CA ARG A 560 -1.09 16.39 -9.46
C ARG A 560 -0.84 15.01 -10.06
N PRO A 561 -0.52 14.93 -11.36
CA PRO A 561 -0.26 13.64 -11.96
C PRO A 561 0.88 12.95 -11.21
N ASN A 562 0.69 11.67 -10.89
CA ASN A 562 1.70 10.83 -10.21
C ASN A 562 2.05 11.25 -8.76
N ASP A 563 1.07 11.73 -7.99
CA ASP A 563 1.28 12.20 -6.60
C ASP A 563 1.06 11.10 -5.52
N ASP A 564 0.59 9.92 -5.91
CA ASP A 564 0.30 8.79 -5.02
C ASP A 564 1.34 7.68 -5.17
N ASN A 565 2.41 7.78 -4.39
CA ASN A 565 3.49 6.81 -4.21
C ASN A 565 3.17 5.86 -3.04
N VAL A 566 4.03 4.86 -2.81
CA VAL A 566 3.89 3.91 -1.69
C VAL A 566 5.09 4.04 -0.76
N LEU A 567 4.87 4.61 0.42
CA LEU A 567 5.85 4.65 1.50
C LEU A 567 5.85 3.32 2.24
N PHE A 568 7.03 2.81 2.61
CA PHE A 568 7.18 1.56 3.31
C PHE A 568 8.27 1.61 4.38
N TRP A 569 8.12 0.75 5.39
CA TRP A 569 9.06 0.57 6.48
C TRP A 569 9.53 -0.87 6.54
N THR A 570 10.84 -1.11 6.67
CA THR A 570 11.43 -2.45 6.63
C THR A 570 11.63 -3.10 7.99
N GLY A 571 11.44 -2.34 9.07
CA GLY A 571 11.87 -2.74 10.42
C GLY A 571 13.03 -1.91 10.93
N GLU A 572 13.80 -1.34 10.00
CA GLU A 572 15.04 -0.59 10.27
C GLU A 572 15.10 0.71 9.47
N ARG A 573 14.69 0.69 8.19
CA ARG A 573 14.77 1.82 7.26
C ARG A 573 13.40 2.19 6.71
N LEU A 574 13.28 3.44 6.25
CA LEU A 574 12.14 3.94 5.49
C LEU A 574 12.50 4.07 4.01
N GLY A 575 11.60 3.62 3.15
CA GLY A 575 11.76 3.75 1.70
C GLY A 575 10.44 4.11 1.04
N MET A 576 10.50 4.58 -0.20
CA MET A 576 9.35 4.98 -0.99
C MET A 576 9.46 4.40 -2.40
N VAL A 577 8.40 3.73 -2.83
CA VAL A 577 8.23 3.33 -4.23
C VAL A 577 7.61 4.49 -4.98
N SER A 578 8.32 5.00 -5.99
CA SER A 578 7.77 5.98 -6.93
C SER A 578 7.61 5.39 -8.32
N PHE A 579 6.66 5.94 -9.07
CA PHE A 579 6.37 5.53 -10.45
C PHE A 579 7.10 6.44 -11.43
N THR A 580 8.41 6.52 -11.26
CA THR A 580 9.33 7.32 -12.08
C THR A 580 10.48 6.44 -12.60
N PRO A 581 11.08 6.78 -13.76
CA PRO A 581 12.20 6.01 -14.31
C PRO A 581 13.47 6.17 -13.48
N THR A 582 13.69 7.36 -12.93
CA THR A 582 14.85 7.70 -12.11
C THR A 582 14.44 7.84 -10.65
N PRO A 583 15.35 7.56 -9.71
CA PRO A 583 15.12 7.85 -8.30
C PRO A 583 14.89 9.35 -8.12
N LEU A 584 14.02 9.70 -7.16
CA LEU A 584 13.70 11.09 -6.81
C LEU A 584 14.85 11.78 -6.08
N TYR A 585 15.65 10.99 -5.36
CA TYR A 585 16.81 11.43 -4.58
C TYR A 585 17.74 10.22 -4.36
N GLN A 586 19.02 10.49 -4.15
CA GLN A 586 20.06 9.52 -3.83
C GLN A 586 20.63 9.79 -2.43
N SER A 587 21.21 8.78 -1.79
CA SER A 587 21.80 8.91 -0.44
C SER A 587 22.80 10.07 -0.34
N LYS A 588 23.58 10.31 -1.40
CA LYS A 588 24.57 11.39 -1.50
C LYS A 588 23.96 12.79 -1.47
N ASP A 589 22.71 12.94 -1.88
CA ASP A 589 22.04 14.25 -1.92
C ASP A 589 21.78 14.82 -0.51
N PHE A 590 21.85 13.95 0.51
CA PHE A 590 21.71 14.30 1.92
C PHE A 590 23.03 14.62 2.62
N ASP A 591 24.16 14.18 2.05
CA ASP A 591 25.49 14.33 2.66
C ASP A 591 26.07 15.74 2.44
N GLU A 592 25.70 16.41 1.34
CA GLU A 592 26.21 17.75 0.98
C GLU A 592 25.84 18.87 1.97
N GLU A 593 24.94 18.60 2.94
CA GLU A 593 24.52 19.55 3.96
C GLU A 593 25.32 19.45 5.28
N LEU A 594 26.18 18.43 5.43
CA LEU A 594 27.08 18.25 6.57
C LEU A 594 28.47 18.84 6.24
N ASP A 595 28.55 20.16 6.31
CA ASP A 595 29.73 21.04 6.39
C ASP A 595 30.88 20.87 5.37
N LEU A 596 31.07 21.92 4.55
CA LEU A 596 32.28 22.16 3.74
C LEU A 596 33.58 22.12 4.58
N ASP A 597 33.49 22.41 5.87
CA ASP A 597 34.61 22.35 6.82
C ASP A 597 34.87 20.92 7.31
N THR A 598 33.85 20.07 7.50
CA THR A 598 34.07 18.67 7.88
C THR A 598 34.52 17.81 6.71
N ALA A 599 34.07 18.12 5.49
CA ALA A 599 34.53 17.43 4.29
C ALA A 599 36.04 17.61 4.07
N ALA A 600 36.59 18.80 4.34
CA ALA A 600 38.02 19.07 4.24
C ALA A 600 38.84 18.33 5.32
N GLU A 601 38.35 18.31 6.57
CA GLU A 601 38.99 17.53 7.65
C GLU A 601 38.94 16.01 7.39
N GLU A 602 37.84 15.52 6.82
CA GLU A 602 37.66 14.10 6.53
C GLU A 602 38.52 13.65 5.33
N GLU A 603 38.69 14.52 4.33
CA GLU A 603 39.63 14.28 3.22
C GLU A 603 41.10 14.27 3.71
N GLU A 604 41.47 15.15 4.65
CA GLU A 604 42.78 15.11 5.30
C GLU A 604 42.99 13.85 6.14
N ARG A 605 41.96 13.40 6.87
CA ARG A 605 42.01 12.15 7.65
C ARG A 605 42.11 10.93 6.75
N GLN A 606 41.41 10.89 5.61
CA GLN A 606 41.53 9.80 4.64
C GLN A 606 42.94 9.72 4.05
N ARG A 607 43.52 10.86 3.66
CA ARG A 607 44.91 10.92 3.20
C ARG A 607 45.90 10.47 4.27
N TYR A 608 45.66 10.85 5.53
CA TYR A 608 46.49 10.40 6.65
C TYR A 608 46.36 8.89 6.91
N ALA A 609 45.15 8.33 6.82
CA ALA A 609 44.89 6.90 6.98
C ALA A 609 45.52 6.07 5.86
N GLU A 610 45.45 6.54 4.61
CA GLU A 610 46.12 5.90 3.46
C GLU A 610 47.65 5.93 3.62
N GLN A 611 48.22 7.07 4.01
CA GLN A 611 49.66 7.17 4.29
C GLN A 611 50.10 6.24 5.44
N MET A 612 49.27 6.12 6.48
CA MET A 612 49.55 5.22 7.60
C MET A 612 49.46 3.75 7.17
N ARG A 613 48.50 3.40 6.32
CA ARG A 613 48.38 2.06 5.76
C ARG A 613 49.58 1.72 4.86
N GLU A 614 49.99 2.65 4.02
CA GLU A 614 51.17 2.47 3.16
C GLU A 614 52.47 2.36 3.98
N ALA A 615 52.58 3.11 5.08
CA ALA A 615 53.70 3.00 6.01
C ALA A 615 53.73 1.65 6.74
N LEU A 616 52.56 1.13 7.15
CA LEU A 616 52.43 -0.19 7.78
C LEU A 616 52.71 -1.32 6.77
N ASP A 617 52.26 -1.18 5.52
CA ASP A 617 52.56 -2.14 4.44
C ASP A 617 54.07 -2.15 4.15
N ARG A 618 54.73 -0.99 4.10
CA ARG A 618 56.20 -0.91 3.99
C ARG A 618 56.92 -1.56 5.17
N GLN A 619 56.46 -1.33 6.40
CA GLN A 619 57.02 -2.01 7.58
C GLN A 619 56.80 -3.53 7.52
N ALA A 620 55.63 -3.99 7.07
CA ALA A 620 55.34 -5.41 6.92
C ALA A 620 56.22 -6.06 5.84
N ASP A 621 56.48 -5.36 4.74
CA ASP A 621 57.36 -5.81 3.67
C ASP A 621 58.84 -5.80 4.11
N GLU A 622 59.28 -4.81 4.90
CA GLU A 622 60.62 -4.82 5.51
C GLU A 622 60.82 -5.99 6.49
N VAL A 623 59.81 -6.31 7.31
CA VAL A 623 59.85 -7.47 8.22
C VAL A 623 59.88 -8.79 7.42
N ARG A 624 59.11 -8.88 6.32
CA ARG A 624 59.14 -10.04 5.41
C ARG A 624 60.50 -10.18 4.72
N PHE A 625 61.09 -9.06 4.28
CA PHE A 625 62.41 -9.01 3.68
C PHE A 625 63.50 -9.41 4.69
N MET A 626 63.47 -8.90 5.91
CA MET A 626 64.40 -9.31 6.97
C MET A 626 64.26 -10.80 7.32
N ASN A 627 63.04 -11.36 7.31
CA ASN A 627 62.83 -12.79 7.51
C ASN A 627 63.41 -13.64 6.36
N THR A 628 63.52 -13.10 5.14
CA THR A 628 64.12 -13.82 4.01
C THR A 628 65.66 -13.84 4.05
N PHE A 629 66.30 -12.88 4.72
CA PHE A 629 67.76 -12.90 4.95
C PHE A 629 68.18 -13.69 6.20
N GLY A 630 67.24 -14.02 7.10
CA GLY A 630 67.49 -14.82 8.30
C GLY A 630 67.57 -16.34 8.11
N GLN A 631 67.25 -16.86 6.91
CA GLN A 631 67.21 -18.31 6.62
C GLN A 631 68.22 -18.75 5.54
N GLY A 632 69.32 -18.01 5.35
CA GLY A 632 70.33 -18.27 4.31
C GLY A 632 71.71 -18.72 4.80
N GLY A 633 71.86 -19.22 6.02
CA GLY A 633 73.18 -19.62 6.54
C GLY A 633 73.11 -20.74 7.57
N LEU A 634 73.02 -21.99 7.09
CA LEU A 634 73.55 -23.22 7.71
C LEU A 634 73.09 -24.45 6.88
N MET A 635 73.83 -24.75 5.82
CA MET A 635 74.01 -26.12 5.32
C MET A 635 75.47 -26.25 4.90
N GLU A 636 76.21 -27.02 5.70
CA GLU A 636 77.32 -27.86 5.25
C GLU A 636 76.73 -29.23 4.88
#